data_AF-A0A815DGG5-F1
#
_entry.id   AF-A0A815DGG5-F1
#
_cell.length_a   1.000
_cell.length_b   1.000
_cell.length_c   1.000
_cell.angle_alpha   90.00
_cell.angle_beta   90.00
_cell.angle_gamma   90.00
#
_symmetry.space_group_name_H-M   'P 1'
#
loop_
_entity.id
_entity.type
_entity.pdbx_description
1 polymer ?
#
loop_
_entity_poly.entity_id
_entity_poly.type
_entity_poly.pdbx_seq_one_letter_code
_entity_poly.pdbx_strand_id
1 'polypeptide(L)'
;MIDANQVWDVDQAIQWVKQLAEFRPYWIEEPTSPDDILGHARISQALRPYNIGVATGEHGMNRILFKQMLQTNALQFCQIDACRLGGVNEILAVLLLAAKFHVPICPHGGGAGLSELVQHLSMIDFIVVSGTWENGITEYSDHLHEHFEDPCIIKNGRYVAPNKPGYSTQIKENSRQQYSFPNGPMWKIHS
;
A
#
# COMPACT_ATOMS: atom_id res chain seq x y z
N MET A 1 -3.14 -2.04 13.08
CA MET A 1 -2.14 -1.26 12.35
C MET A 1 -2.38 0.20 12.71
N ILE A 2 -1.36 1.04 12.62
CA ILE A 2 -1.50 2.49 12.74
C ILE A 2 -0.75 3.14 11.59
N ASP A 3 -1.25 4.26 11.10
CA ASP A 3 -0.68 5.03 10.01
C ASP A 3 -0.59 6.51 10.44
N ALA A 4 0.56 7.13 10.17
CA ALA A 4 0.86 8.51 10.51
C ALA A 4 0.96 9.44 9.30
N ASN A 5 0.90 8.90 8.07
CA ASN A 5 0.99 9.66 6.82
C ASN A 5 2.09 10.74 6.85
N GLN A 6 3.30 10.32 7.23
CA GLN A 6 4.58 11.05 7.09
C GLN A 6 4.77 12.23 8.06
N VAL A 7 3.88 12.39 9.05
CA VAL A 7 3.75 13.66 9.79
C VAL A 7 4.85 13.93 10.84
N TRP A 8 5.69 12.94 11.18
CA TRP A 8 6.68 13.09 12.27
C TRP A 8 8.13 13.12 11.79
N ASP A 9 8.96 13.85 12.54
CA ASP A 9 10.41 13.63 12.51
C ASP A 9 10.78 12.33 13.25
N VAL A 10 12.00 11.82 13.03
CA VAL A 10 12.44 10.51 13.50
C VAL A 10 12.29 10.29 15.01
N ASP A 11 12.83 11.17 15.84
CA ASP A 11 12.77 11.00 17.30
C ASP A 11 11.34 11.18 17.83
N GLN A 12 10.55 11.99 17.13
CA GLN A 12 9.15 12.24 17.44
C GLN A 12 8.28 11.01 17.15
N ALA A 13 8.49 10.36 15.99
CA ALA A 13 7.85 9.09 15.64
C ALA A 13 8.14 8.00 16.69
N ILE A 14 9.41 7.87 17.11
CA ILE A 14 9.81 6.90 18.13
C ILE A 14 9.09 7.16 19.45
N GLN A 15 8.99 8.43 19.88
CA GLN A 15 8.31 8.79 21.12
C GLN A 15 6.81 8.52 21.07
N TRP A 16 6.14 8.84 19.96
CA TRP A 16 4.71 8.61 19.81
C TRP A 16 4.37 7.13 19.74
N VAL A 17 5.05 6.38 18.88
CA VAL A 17 4.72 4.96 18.68
C VAL A 17 5.02 4.13 19.93
N LYS A 18 6.03 4.49 20.73
CA LYS A 18 6.28 3.88 22.05
C LYS A 18 5.10 4.02 23.01
N GLN A 19 4.41 5.16 23.00
CA GLN A 19 3.22 5.36 23.84
C GLN A 19 2.05 4.47 23.40
N LEU A 20 2.01 4.12 22.11
CA LEU A 20 0.98 3.24 21.54
C LEU A 20 1.32 1.75 21.69
N ALA A 21 2.47 1.39 22.26
CA ALA A 21 2.93 0.01 22.37
C ALA A 21 2.00 -0.88 23.20
N GLU A 22 1.24 -0.31 24.14
CA GLU A 22 0.25 -1.06 24.94
C GLU A 22 -0.85 -1.71 24.08
N PHE A 23 -1.18 -1.10 22.93
CA PHE A 23 -2.15 -1.61 21.97
C PHE A 23 -1.58 -2.66 21.02
N ARG A 24 -0.28 -2.96 21.13
CA ARG A 24 0.44 -3.96 20.32
C ARG A 24 0.20 -3.79 18.81
N PRO A 25 0.42 -2.58 18.24
CA PRO A 25 0.25 -2.38 16.81
C PRO A 25 1.19 -3.31 16.03
N TYR A 26 0.66 -3.97 15.01
CA TYR A 26 1.45 -4.87 14.16
C TYR A 26 2.55 -4.12 13.40
N TRP A 27 2.22 -2.92 12.90
CA TRP A 27 3.17 -1.95 12.37
C TRP A 27 2.72 -0.51 12.62
N ILE A 28 3.68 0.41 12.48
CA ILE A 28 3.45 1.83 12.16
C ILE A 28 3.77 2.08 10.69
N GLU A 29 2.84 2.72 10.00
CA GLU A 29 2.93 3.08 8.59
C GLU A 29 3.31 4.55 8.41
N GLU A 30 4.16 4.78 7.41
CA GLU A 30 4.74 6.07 7.02
C GLU A 30 5.01 6.98 8.24
N PRO A 31 5.83 6.54 9.22
CA PRO A 31 6.06 7.32 10.43
C PRO A 31 6.74 8.67 10.17
N THR A 32 7.41 8.82 9.02
CA THR A 32 8.14 10.02 8.61
C THR A 32 8.16 10.13 7.09
N SER A 33 8.88 11.09 6.53
CA SER A 33 9.01 11.31 5.08
C SER A 33 9.30 10.01 4.30
N PRO A 34 8.60 9.74 3.18
CA PRO A 34 8.78 8.51 2.41
C PRO A 34 10.18 8.42 1.77
N ASP A 35 10.89 9.54 1.67
CA ASP A 35 12.25 9.61 1.15
C ASP A 35 13.32 9.32 2.22
N ASP A 36 12.97 9.38 3.51
CA ASP A 36 13.94 9.24 4.61
C ASP A 36 14.18 7.78 4.97
N ILE A 37 15.00 7.11 4.16
CA ILE A 37 15.41 5.71 4.34
C ILE A 37 16.12 5.50 5.69
N LEU A 38 16.98 6.44 6.09
CA LEU A 38 17.78 6.30 7.30
C LEU A 38 16.94 6.59 8.55
N GLY A 39 15.99 7.52 8.45
CA GLY A 39 14.97 7.77 9.45
C GLY A 39 14.11 6.53 9.70
N HIS A 40 13.56 5.93 8.64
CA HIS A 40 12.80 4.67 8.75
C HIS A 40 13.62 3.55 9.39
N ALA A 41 14.90 3.38 9.02
CA ALA A 41 15.80 2.40 9.64
C ALA A 41 16.04 2.67 11.14
N ARG A 42 16.24 3.93 11.54
CA ARG A 42 16.38 4.30 12.94
C ARG A 42 15.11 4.05 13.74
N ILE A 43 13.94 4.38 13.17
CA ILE A 43 12.63 4.14 13.77
C ILE A 43 12.41 2.63 13.96
N SER A 44 12.60 1.84 12.90
CA SER A 44 12.48 0.38 12.92
C SER A 44 13.36 -0.24 14.01
N GLN A 45 14.62 0.16 14.09
CA GLN A 45 15.53 -0.32 15.13
C GLN A 45 15.03 0.01 16.55
N ALA A 46 14.53 1.23 16.76
CA ALA A 46 14.07 1.69 18.06
C ALA A 46 12.75 1.03 18.50
N LEU A 47 11.92 0.59 17.55
CA LEU A 47 10.63 -0.04 17.80
C LEU A 47 10.70 -1.57 17.93
N ARG A 48 11.78 -2.20 17.47
CA ARG A 48 12.00 -3.66 17.58
C ARG A 48 11.76 -4.24 18.99
N PRO A 49 12.20 -3.62 20.11
CA PRO A 49 11.92 -4.15 21.45
C PRO A 49 10.43 -4.24 21.82
N TYR A 50 9.57 -3.51 21.11
CA TYR A 50 8.12 -3.48 21.32
C TYR A 50 7.37 -4.41 20.36
N ASN A 51 8.09 -5.12 19.49
CA ASN A 51 7.52 -5.98 18.45
C ASN A 51 6.55 -5.22 17.52
N ILE A 52 6.89 -3.97 17.20
CA ILE A 52 6.16 -3.12 16.26
C ILE A 52 7.04 -2.97 15.01
N GLY A 53 6.56 -3.43 13.86
CA GLY A 53 7.26 -3.25 12.59
C GLY A 53 7.06 -1.86 12.00
N VAL A 54 7.83 -1.54 10.97
CA VAL A 54 7.64 -0.35 10.14
C VAL A 54 7.11 -0.76 8.76
N ALA A 55 6.05 -0.09 8.31
CA ALA A 55 5.51 -0.20 6.97
C ALA A 55 5.69 1.14 6.24
N THR A 56 6.01 1.10 4.95
CA THR A 56 6.03 2.28 4.07
C THR A 56 6.01 1.83 2.62
N GLY A 57 5.62 2.74 1.72
CA GLY A 57 5.85 2.60 0.29
C GLY A 57 4.73 3.08 -0.63
N GLU A 58 3.56 3.46 -0.12
CA GLU A 58 2.48 4.05 -0.95
C GLU A 58 2.94 5.33 -1.69
N HIS A 59 3.86 6.08 -1.08
CA HIS A 59 4.54 7.22 -1.67
C HIS A 59 5.95 6.90 -2.17
N GLY A 60 6.32 5.62 -2.23
CA GLY A 60 7.64 5.17 -2.66
C GLY A 60 7.90 5.46 -4.14
N MET A 61 8.78 6.41 -4.43
CA MET A 61 8.92 6.99 -5.76
C MET A 61 9.30 6.04 -6.90
N ASN A 62 10.07 4.98 -6.63
CA ASN A 62 10.53 4.00 -7.62
C ASN A 62 11.26 2.82 -6.93
N ARG A 63 11.63 1.79 -7.71
CA ARG A 63 12.33 0.59 -7.20
C ARG A 63 13.70 0.85 -6.55
N ILE A 64 14.36 1.98 -6.82
CA ILE A 64 15.66 2.31 -6.22
C ILE A 64 15.48 2.66 -4.74
N LEU A 65 14.43 3.42 -4.41
CA LEU A 65 14.04 3.69 -3.03
C LEU A 65 13.78 2.36 -2.28
N PHE A 66 12.93 1.50 -2.83
CA PHE A 66 12.62 0.19 -2.23
C PHE A 66 13.88 -0.68 -2.04
N LYS A 67 14.78 -0.72 -3.03
CA LYS A 67 16.08 -1.40 -2.90
C LYS A 67 16.84 -0.90 -1.68
N GLN A 68 16.94 0.42 -1.49
CA GLN A 68 17.68 1.00 -0.36
C GLN A 68 16.97 0.73 0.98
N MET A 69 15.65 0.86 1.05
CA MET A 69 14.86 0.52 2.24
C MET A 69 15.10 -0.93 2.68
N LEU A 70 15.10 -1.87 1.73
CA LEU A 70 15.38 -3.28 2.01
C LEU A 70 16.84 -3.51 2.43
N GLN A 71 17.80 -2.84 1.79
CA GLN A 71 19.22 -2.95 2.15
C GLN A 71 19.55 -2.45 3.56
N THR A 72 18.79 -1.48 4.07
CA THR A 72 19.00 -0.89 5.40
C THR A 72 18.11 -1.52 6.47
N ASN A 73 17.24 -2.48 6.12
CA ASN A 73 16.18 -3.01 6.98
C ASN A 73 15.24 -1.90 7.52
N ALA A 74 14.99 -0.88 6.71
CA ALA A 74 14.18 0.28 7.08
C ALA A 74 12.69 -0.04 7.26
N LEU A 75 12.22 -1.14 6.70
CA LEU A 75 10.84 -1.59 6.77
C LEU A 75 10.76 -3.10 7.00
N GLN A 76 9.67 -3.53 7.61
CA GLN A 76 9.29 -4.93 7.82
C GLN A 76 8.07 -5.33 6.98
N PHE A 77 7.34 -4.35 6.44
CA PHE A 77 6.19 -4.56 5.56
C PHE A 77 6.33 -3.62 4.37
N CYS A 78 6.41 -4.18 3.17
CA CYS A 78 6.65 -3.42 1.95
C CYS A 78 5.32 -3.09 1.26
N GLN A 79 4.97 -1.82 1.21
CA GLN A 79 3.70 -1.37 0.64
C GLN A 79 3.92 -0.91 -0.79
N ILE A 80 3.53 -1.74 -1.75
CA ILE A 80 3.50 -1.35 -3.16
C ILE A 80 2.19 -0.64 -3.47
N ASP A 81 2.22 0.27 -4.44
CA ASP A 81 1.05 0.95 -4.97
C ASP A 81 1.01 0.82 -6.49
N ALA A 82 -0.17 0.49 -7.04
CA ALA A 82 -0.34 0.21 -8.45
C ALA A 82 -0.17 1.43 -9.38
N CYS A 83 -0.38 2.63 -8.85
CA CYS A 83 -0.40 3.88 -9.60
C CYS A 83 0.75 4.83 -9.24
N ARG A 84 1.50 4.56 -8.17
CA ARG A 84 2.70 5.32 -7.77
C ARG A 84 3.93 4.94 -8.57
N LEU A 85 4.18 3.63 -8.68
CA LEU A 85 5.35 3.08 -9.36
C LEU A 85 5.18 3.14 -10.89
N GLY A 86 6.26 2.87 -11.63
CA GLY A 86 6.29 2.79 -13.09
C GLY A 86 5.51 1.60 -13.68
N GLY A 87 4.27 1.40 -13.25
CA GLY A 87 3.37 0.32 -13.64
C GLY A 87 3.81 -1.05 -13.16
N VAL A 88 3.15 -2.08 -13.71
CA VAL A 88 3.38 -3.50 -13.37
C VAL A 88 4.86 -3.87 -13.52
N ASN A 89 5.55 -3.35 -14.53
CA ASN A 89 6.96 -3.64 -14.77
C ASN A 89 7.85 -3.28 -13.58
N GLU A 90 7.65 -2.10 -12.99
CA GLU A 90 8.45 -1.68 -11.83
C GLU A 90 8.00 -2.40 -10.56
N ILE A 91 6.69 -2.64 -10.41
CA ILE A 91 6.14 -3.39 -9.28
C ILE A 91 6.72 -4.79 -9.22
N LEU A 92 6.80 -5.52 -10.35
CA LEU A 92 7.43 -6.84 -10.41
C LEU A 92 8.88 -6.81 -9.91
N ALA A 93 9.63 -5.74 -10.19
CA ALA A 93 10.99 -5.59 -9.66
C ALA A 93 10.98 -5.42 -8.13
N VAL A 94 10.03 -4.67 -7.57
CA VAL A 94 9.87 -4.50 -6.13
C VAL A 94 9.42 -5.79 -5.45
N LEU A 95 8.48 -6.55 -6.03
CA LEU A 95 8.07 -7.87 -5.54
C LEU A 95 9.27 -8.82 -5.43
N LEU A 96 10.07 -8.92 -6.50
CA LEU A 96 11.26 -9.78 -6.52
C LEU A 96 12.33 -9.32 -5.52
N LEU A 97 12.50 -8.00 -5.33
CA LEU A 97 13.40 -7.46 -4.32
C LEU A 97 12.90 -7.82 -2.91
N ALA A 98 11.62 -7.57 -2.59
CA ALA A 98 11.05 -7.89 -1.29
C ALA A 98 11.17 -9.38 -0.97
N ALA A 99 10.87 -10.25 -1.94
CA ALA A 99 11.03 -11.69 -1.80
C ALA A 99 12.49 -12.11 -1.54
N LYS A 100 13.45 -11.50 -2.25
CA LYS A 100 14.89 -11.74 -2.04
C LYS A 100 15.35 -11.34 -0.63
N PHE A 101 14.75 -10.31 -0.05
CA PHE A 101 15.06 -9.81 1.29
C PHE A 101 14.15 -10.38 2.38
N HIS A 102 13.24 -11.30 2.04
CA HIS A 102 12.28 -11.91 2.95
C HIS A 102 11.37 -10.90 3.67
N VAL A 103 10.97 -9.85 2.96
CA VAL A 103 10.03 -8.85 3.45
C VAL A 103 8.66 -9.10 2.81
N PRO A 104 7.58 -9.27 3.60
CA PRO A 104 6.24 -9.45 3.06
C PRO A 104 5.75 -8.21 2.32
N ILE A 105 4.97 -8.47 1.27
CA ILE A 105 4.27 -7.46 0.49
C ILE A 105 2.89 -7.20 1.12
N CYS A 106 2.61 -5.93 1.42
CA CYS A 106 1.34 -5.47 1.96
C CYS A 106 0.80 -4.33 1.09
N PRO A 107 0.16 -4.60 -0.06
CA PRO A 107 -0.17 -3.53 -1.01
C PRO A 107 -1.15 -2.51 -0.44
N HIS A 108 -0.86 -1.23 -0.72
CA HIS A 108 -1.75 -0.11 -0.44
C HIS A 108 -2.93 -0.13 -1.42
N GLY A 109 -4.14 -0.05 -0.89
CA GLY A 109 -5.41 -0.23 -1.59
C GLY A 109 -6.38 0.93 -1.39
N GLY A 110 -5.99 1.95 -0.62
CA GLY A 110 -6.78 3.16 -0.37
C GLY A 110 -6.99 4.01 -1.62
N GLY A 111 -8.00 4.89 -1.61
CA GLY A 111 -8.31 5.77 -2.75
C GLY A 111 -9.27 5.16 -3.80
N ALA A 112 -9.34 5.79 -4.98
CA ALA A 112 -10.30 5.43 -6.02
C ALA A 112 -9.70 4.39 -6.99
N GLY A 113 -10.15 3.14 -6.89
CA GLY A 113 -9.76 2.08 -7.83
C GLY A 113 -8.50 1.31 -7.46
N LEU A 114 -7.75 1.71 -6.43
CA LEU A 114 -6.49 1.02 -6.10
C LEU A 114 -6.74 -0.41 -5.65
N SER A 115 -7.77 -0.66 -4.84
CA SER A 115 -8.22 -2.02 -4.48
C SER A 115 -8.50 -2.91 -5.71
N GLU A 116 -9.09 -2.35 -6.79
CA GLU A 116 -9.33 -3.06 -8.05
C GLU A 116 -8.02 -3.50 -8.74
N LEU A 117 -6.95 -2.72 -8.61
CA LEU A 117 -5.66 -2.99 -9.23
C LEU A 117 -4.76 -3.86 -8.33
N VAL A 118 -4.56 -3.48 -7.07
CA VAL A 118 -3.57 -4.16 -6.21
C VAL A 118 -3.93 -5.60 -5.88
N GLN A 119 -5.21 -5.99 -5.92
CA GLN A 119 -5.62 -7.39 -5.78
C GLN A 119 -4.91 -8.32 -6.78
N HIS A 120 -4.68 -7.88 -8.02
CA HIS A 120 -3.98 -8.69 -9.03
C HIS A 120 -2.51 -8.83 -8.69
N LEU A 121 -1.89 -7.77 -8.17
CA LEU A 121 -0.47 -7.74 -7.79
C LEU A 121 -0.21 -8.66 -6.60
N SER A 122 -1.09 -8.65 -5.59
CA SER A 122 -1.07 -9.59 -4.48
C SER A 122 -1.18 -11.04 -4.97
N MET A 123 -2.08 -11.31 -5.92
CA MET A 123 -2.25 -12.66 -6.48
C MET A 123 -1.03 -13.08 -7.30
N ILE A 124 -0.40 -12.18 -8.06
CA ILE A 124 0.85 -12.45 -8.77
C ILE A 124 1.96 -12.77 -7.77
N ASP A 125 2.13 -11.97 -6.71
CA ASP A 125 3.13 -12.21 -5.68
C ASP A 125 2.97 -13.61 -5.10
N PHE A 126 1.76 -13.97 -4.66
CA PHE A 126 1.49 -15.28 -4.10
C PHE A 126 1.75 -16.43 -5.07
N ILE A 127 1.28 -16.34 -6.32
CA ILE A 127 1.32 -17.48 -7.26
C ILE A 127 2.73 -17.71 -7.80
N VAL A 128 3.49 -16.64 -8.13
CA VAL A 128 4.73 -16.76 -8.89
C VAL A 128 5.97 -16.10 -8.27
N VAL A 129 5.86 -15.46 -7.09
CA VAL A 129 7.00 -14.80 -6.44
C VAL A 129 7.24 -15.33 -5.02
N SER A 130 6.37 -15.03 -4.07
CA SER A 130 6.55 -15.33 -2.64
C SER A 130 6.03 -16.71 -2.25
N GLY A 131 4.99 -17.23 -2.91
CA GLY A 131 4.40 -18.53 -2.59
C GLY A 131 3.62 -18.56 -1.26
N THR A 132 3.43 -17.42 -0.58
CA THR A 132 2.83 -17.38 0.76
C THR A 132 2.02 -16.11 1.01
N TRP A 133 1.03 -16.22 1.90
CA TRP A 133 0.29 -15.08 2.46
C TRP A 133 0.75 -14.75 3.89
N GLU A 134 1.76 -15.45 4.40
CA GLU A 134 2.23 -15.27 5.76
C GLU A 134 2.74 -13.84 5.94
N ASN A 135 2.15 -13.12 6.91
CA ASN A 135 2.43 -11.71 7.22
C ASN A 135 2.08 -10.69 6.11
N GLY A 136 1.64 -11.13 4.92
CA GLY A 136 1.17 -10.27 3.84
C GLY A 136 -0.31 -9.95 3.96
N ILE A 137 -0.66 -8.66 3.91
CA ILE A 137 -2.05 -8.18 3.99
C ILE A 137 -2.27 -7.16 2.88
N THR A 138 -3.27 -7.38 2.03
CA THR A 138 -3.71 -6.39 1.04
C THR A 138 -4.76 -5.49 1.66
N GLU A 139 -4.53 -4.19 1.62
CA GLU A 139 -5.50 -3.22 2.13
C GLU A 139 -6.80 -3.25 1.30
N TYR A 140 -7.92 -2.90 1.94
CA TYR A 140 -9.21 -2.67 1.31
C TYR A 140 -9.86 -1.44 1.95
N SER A 141 -10.45 -0.58 1.12
CA SER A 141 -11.29 0.54 1.55
C SER A 141 -12.61 0.47 0.81
N ASP A 142 -13.74 0.53 1.52
CA ASP A 142 -15.10 0.39 0.97
C ASP A 142 -15.59 1.67 0.29
N HIS A 143 -14.87 2.13 -0.74
CA HIS A 143 -15.09 3.42 -1.37
C HIS A 143 -14.95 3.36 -2.90
N LEU A 144 -15.95 3.89 -3.62
CA LEU A 144 -15.94 4.16 -5.08
C LEU A 144 -15.94 2.93 -6.01
N HIS A 145 -16.03 1.71 -5.47
CA HIS A 145 -16.12 0.48 -6.26
C HIS A 145 -17.29 0.48 -7.25
N GLU A 146 -18.41 1.13 -6.90
CA GLU A 146 -19.59 1.26 -7.74
C GLU A 146 -19.32 1.94 -9.08
N HIS A 147 -18.19 2.64 -9.22
CA HIS A 147 -17.79 3.31 -10.44
C HIS A 147 -17.00 2.43 -11.42
N PHE A 148 -16.61 1.21 -11.04
CA PHE A 148 -15.85 0.28 -11.89
C PHE A 148 -16.76 -0.77 -12.55
N GLU A 149 -16.43 -1.18 -13.77
CA GLU A 149 -17.14 -2.25 -14.51
C GLU A 149 -16.87 -3.64 -13.90
N ASP A 150 -15.74 -3.79 -13.22
CA ASP A 150 -15.31 -5.02 -12.54
C ASP A 150 -14.75 -4.71 -11.14
N PRO A 151 -15.62 -4.33 -10.18
CA PRO A 151 -15.20 -3.98 -8.83
C PRO A 151 -14.60 -5.19 -8.11
N CYS A 152 -13.68 -4.93 -7.19
CA CYS A 152 -13.17 -6.00 -6.33
C CYS A 152 -14.29 -6.58 -5.45
N ILE A 153 -14.14 -7.85 -5.06
CA ILE A 153 -15.12 -8.56 -4.24
C ILE A 153 -14.43 -9.04 -2.97
N ILE A 154 -14.97 -8.61 -1.82
CA ILE A 154 -14.53 -9.10 -0.50
C ILE A 154 -15.53 -10.14 0.01
N LYS A 155 -15.03 -11.31 0.41
CA LYS A 155 -15.80 -12.37 1.07
C LYS A 155 -15.09 -12.81 2.34
N ASN A 156 -15.75 -12.67 3.49
CA ASN A 156 -15.22 -13.03 4.80
C ASN A 156 -13.84 -12.39 5.09
N GLY A 157 -13.69 -11.10 4.75
CA GLY A 157 -12.43 -10.35 4.94
C GLY A 157 -11.30 -10.76 3.99
N ARG A 158 -11.61 -11.35 2.84
CA ARG A 158 -10.61 -11.76 1.82
C ARG A 158 -11.04 -11.32 0.43
N TYR A 159 -10.08 -10.85 -0.37
CA TYR A 159 -10.27 -10.66 -1.80
C TYR A 159 -10.61 -11.98 -2.50
N VAL A 160 -11.64 -11.95 -3.36
CA VAL A 160 -11.96 -13.02 -4.29
C VAL A 160 -11.23 -12.75 -5.61
N ALA A 161 -10.60 -13.77 -6.18
CA ALA A 161 -9.87 -13.64 -7.43
C ALA A 161 -10.78 -13.14 -8.57
N PRO A 162 -10.39 -12.06 -9.29
CA PRO A 162 -11.08 -11.63 -10.50
C PRO A 162 -11.17 -12.76 -11.54
N ASN A 163 -12.28 -12.81 -12.26
CA ASN A 163 -12.54 -13.86 -13.27
C ASN A 163 -12.76 -13.31 -14.69
N LYS A 164 -12.76 -11.98 -14.87
CA LYS A 164 -12.86 -11.34 -16.17
C LYS A 164 -11.47 -10.98 -16.71
N PRO A 165 -11.28 -10.93 -18.03
CA PRO A 165 -10.05 -10.41 -18.63
C PRO A 165 -9.85 -8.94 -18.30
N GLY A 166 -8.59 -8.56 -18.06
CA GLY A 166 -8.19 -7.17 -17.86
C GLY A 166 -7.57 -6.94 -16.49
N TYR A 167 -7.36 -5.66 -16.17
CA TYR A 167 -6.74 -5.22 -14.92
C TYR A 167 -7.73 -4.48 -14.00
N SER A 168 -9.03 -4.72 -14.20
CA SER A 168 -10.13 -4.10 -13.43
C SER A 168 -10.11 -2.55 -13.41
N THR A 169 -9.41 -1.91 -14.35
CA THR A 169 -9.24 -0.44 -14.43
C THR A 169 -10.41 0.29 -15.09
N GLN A 170 -11.33 -0.43 -15.73
CA GLN A 170 -12.36 0.19 -16.54
C GLN A 170 -13.42 0.87 -15.65
N ILE A 171 -13.45 2.20 -15.71
CA ILE A 171 -14.47 3.03 -15.06
C ILE A 171 -15.72 3.07 -15.94
N LYS A 172 -16.90 2.94 -15.33
CA LYS A 172 -18.21 3.08 -15.98
C LYS A 172 -18.33 4.43 -16.67
N GLU A 173 -18.86 4.41 -17.90
CA GLU A 173 -18.99 5.63 -18.71
C GLU A 173 -19.83 6.71 -18.03
N ASN A 174 -20.92 6.32 -17.36
CA ASN A 174 -21.74 7.27 -16.60
C ASN A 174 -20.95 7.95 -15.46
N SER A 175 -20.11 7.21 -14.74
CA SER A 175 -19.25 7.79 -13.68
C SER A 175 -18.28 8.81 -14.28
N ARG A 176 -17.66 8.49 -15.43
CA ARG A 176 -16.77 9.43 -16.12
C ARG A 176 -17.51 10.72 -16.49
N GLN A 177 -18.72 10.61 -17.05
CA GLN A 177 -19.53 11.77 -17.44
C GLN A 177 -19.96 12.61 -16.22
N GLN A 178 -20.39 11.96 -15.13
CA GLN A 178 -20.87 12.64 -13.93
C GLN A 178 -19.78 13.40 -13.17
N TYR A 179 -18.59 12.81 -13.05
CA TYR A 179 -17.51 13.27 -12.16
C TYR A 179 -16.28 13.85 -12.88
N SER A 180 -16.30 14.00 -14.21
CA SER A 180 -15.21 14.67 -14.94
C SER A 180 -15.04 16.12 -14.49
N PHE A 181 -13.92 16.46 -13.85
CA PHE A 181 -13.63 17.83 -13.44
C PHE A 181 -13.20 18.70 -14.65
N PRO A 182 -13.63 19.96 -14.76
CA PRO A 182 -14.62 20.66 -13.93
C PRO A 182 -16.06 20.58 -14.46
N ASN A 183 -16.29 19.92 -15.60
CA ASN A 183 -17.51 20.09 -16.38
C ASN A 183 -18.64 19.10 -16.06
N GLY A 184 -18.34 18.03 -15.32
CA GLY A 184 -19.28 16.99 -14.93
C GLY A 184 -20.39 17.55 -14.05
N PRO A 185 -21.64 17.04 -14.18
CA PRO A 185 -22.79 17.46 -13.38
C PRO A 185 -22.50 17.62 -11.89
N MET A 186 -21.70 16.73 -11.27
CA MET A 186 -21.43 16.77 -9.83
C MET A 186 -20.63 18.00 -9.38
N TRP A 187 -19.81 18.58 -10.25
CA TRP A 187 -19.01 19.76 -9.94
C TRP A 187 -19.77 21.08 -10.10
N LYS A 188 -20.89 21.06 -10.85
CA LYS A 188 -21.73 22.24 -11.10
C LYS A 188 -22.76 22.50 -10.01
N ILE A 189 -22.97 21.55 -9.10
CA ILE A 189 -23.94 21.67 -8.00
C ILE A 189 -23.47 22.71 -6.94
N HIS A 190 -22.19 23.10 -6.98
CA HIS A 190 -21.57 24.03 -6.03
C HIS A 190 -21.09 25.35 -6.66
N SER A 191 -21.44 25.63 -7.92
CA SER A 191 -21.16 26.90 -8.62
C SER A 191 -22.41 27.73 -8.77
#